data_AF-A0A6A6XKJ2-F1
#
_entry.id   AF-A0A6A6XKJ2-F1
#
_cell.length_a   1.000
_cell.length_b   1.000
_cell.length_c   1.000
_cell.angle_alpha   90.00
_cell.angle_beta   90.00
_cell.angle_gamma   90.00
#
_symmetry.space_group_name_H-M   'P 1'
#
loop_
_entity.id
_entity.type
_entity.pdbx_description
1 polymer ?
#
loop_
_entity_poly.entity_id
_entity_poly.type
_entity_poly.pdbx_seq_one_letter_code
_entity_poly.pdbx_strand_id
1 'polypeptide(L)'
;MYQHARYQVWSHVEELVLAKVSLLLSLWCGPKRDVTTNSLWSDRAIYHTKQFINKSSSKMNPILPKRNKILYWCCIIRNTFISYAMRRPYRLCSEEMSVCDPEAVRSEFEFELLFHDYSSPGEKLRMVEDFVTICKLANNLSSILRSQRSLVFGIDWRSEEPESPVTTNNNELHQCLAKYLGAAKHESELLELKDEYEDKTRFMEPRDTEHNEEMLTKMRSYTIHLIIYVNVVR
;
A
#
# COMPACT_ATOMS: atom_id res chain seq x y z
N MET A 1 14.15 24.73 -29.62
CA MET A 1 14.21 24.49 -28.16
C MET A 1 12.83 24.58 -27.49
N TYR A 2 12.04 25.62 -27.72
CA TYR A 2 10.72 25.83 -27.08
C TYR A 2 9.65 24.76 -27.38
N GLN A 3 9.58 24.28 -28.62
CA GLN A 3 8.59 23.25 -29.02
C GLN A 3 8.87 21.87 -28.38
N HIS A 4 10.15 21.50 -28.23
CA HIS A 4 10.53 20.26 -27.54
C HIS A 4 10.20 20.32 -26.04
N ALA A 5 10.43 21.46 -25.39
CA ALA A 5 10.04 21.65 -23.99
C ALA A 5 8.51 21.56 -23.82
N ARG A 6 7.74 22.15 -24.74
CA ARG A 6 6.27 22.12 -24.71
C ARG A 6 5.70 20.71 -24.89
N TYR A 7 6.20 19.95 -25.86
CA TYR A 7 5.78 18.55 -26.08
C TYR A 7 6.07 17.66 -24.86
N GLN A 8 7.22 17.85 -24.22
CA GLN A 8 7.61 17.07 -23.04
C GLN A 8 6.78 17.41 -21.80
N VAL A 9 6.42 18.68 -21.60
CA VAL A 9 5.50 19.11 -20.53
C VAL A 9 4.11 18.51 -20.75
N TRP A 10 3.63 18.48 -22.00
CA TRP A 10 2.33 17.89 -22.34
C TRP A 10 2.32 16.38 -22.08
N SER A 11 3.34 15.65 -22.54
CA SER A 11 3.47 14.22 -22.23
C SER A 11 3.59 13.94 -20.73
N HIS A 12 4.18 14.85 -19.94
CA HIS A 12 4.30 14.69 -18.49
C HIS A 12 2.97 14.88 -17.76
N VAL A 13 2.19 15.89 -18.17
CA VAL A 13 0.84 16.17 -17.65
C VAL A 13 -0.11 15.03 -18.03
N GLU A 14 0.04 14.47 -19.23
CA GLU A 14 -0.73 13.30 -19.67
C GLU A 14 -0.54 12.09 -18.76
N GLU A 15 0.70 11.71 -18.42
CA GLU A 15 0.93 10.56 -17.52
C GLU A 15 0.34 10.77 -16.11
N LEU A 16 0.47 11.98 -15.57
CA LEU A 16 -0.10 12.30 -14.26
C LEU A 16 -1.63 12.19 -14.25
N VAL A 17 -2.27 12.73 -15.30
CA VAL A 17 -3.73 12.65 -15.45
C VAL A 17 -4.16 11.20 -15.63
N LEU A 18 -3.49 10.44 -16.50
CA LEU A 18 -3.79 9.03 -16.73
C LEU A 18 -3.62 8.18 -15.45
N ALA A 19 -2.59 8.44 -14.65
CA ALA A 19 -2.38 7.78 -13.37
C ALA A 19 -3.55 8.05 -12.40
N LYS A 20 -3.92 9.32 -12.22
CA LYS A 20 -5.02 9.72 -11.33
C LYS A 20 -6.36 9.16 -11.80
N VAL A 21 -6.67 9.25 -13.09
CA VAL A 21 -7.91 8.72 -13.67
C VAL A 21 -7.97 7.21 -13.51
N SER A 22 -6.89 6.49 -13.82
CA SER A 22 -6.83 5.03 -13.64
C SER A 22 -7.02 4.63 -12.17
N LEU A 23 -6.40 5.37 -11.24
CA LEU A 23 -6.58 5.13 -9.81
C LEU A 23 -8.05 5.32 -9.38
N LEU A 24 -8.71 6.40 -9.84
CA LEU A 24 -10.13 6.64 -9.58
C LEU A 24 -11.03 5.57 -10.20
N LEU A 25 -10.75 5.15 -11.43
CA LEU A 25 -11.50 4.08 -12.09
C LEU A 25 -11.35 2.74 -11.37
N SER A 26 -10.19 2.49 -10.77
CA SER A 26 -9.99 1.30 -9.94
C SER A 26 -10.91 1.28 -8.71
N LEU A 27 -11.42 2.43 -8.25
CA LEU A 27 -12.35 2.59 -7.12
C LEU A 27 -13.82 2.48 -7.53
N TRP A 28 -14.15 2.73 -8.80
CA TRP A 28 -15.51 2.91 -9.27
C TRP A 28 -16.31 1.60 -9.43
N CYS A 29 -15.66 0.48 -9.74
CA CYS A 29 -16.35 -0.78 -9.92
C CYS A 29 -16.42 -1.58 -8.61
N GLY A 30 -17.64 -1.89 -8.16
CA GLY A 30 -17.84 -2.79 -7.02
C GLY A 30 -17.26 -4.18 -7.31
N PRO A 31 -16.64 -4.86 -6.32
CA PRO A 31 -15.91 -6.12 -6.52
C PRO A 31 -16.77 -7.28 -7.06
N LYS A 32 -18.10 -7.14 -7.10
CA LYS A 32 -19.02 -8.19 -7.58
C LYS A 32 -19.28 -8.18 -9.08
N ARG A 33 -19.03 -7.06 -9.80
CA ARG A 33 -19.43 -6.93 -11.21
C ARG A 33 -18.32 -7.27 -12.19
N ASP A 34 -17.09 -6.83 -11.90
CA ASP A 34 -15.93 -7.17 -12.74
C ASP A 34 -14.63 -7.00 -11.95
N VAL A 35 -14.20 -8.11 -11.33
CA VAL A 35 -12.96 -8.17 -10.56
C VAL A 35 -11.74 -7.85 -11.43
N THR A 36 -11.79 -8.18 -12.72
CA THR A 36 -10.66 -8.00 -13.64
C THR A 36 -10.47 -6.53 -14.00
N THR A 37 -11.58 -5.78 -14.12
CA THR A 37 -11.56 -4.34 -14.41
C THR A 37 -10.90 -3.53 -13.29
N ASN A 38 -11.21 -3.78 -12.01
CA ASN A 38 -10.56 -3.06 -10.91
C ASN A 38 -9.05 -3.24 -10.91
N SER A 39 -8.62 -4.47 -11.13
CA SER A 39 -7.21 -4.78 -11.08
C SER A 39 -6.48 -4.26 -12.32
N LEU A 40 -7.12 -4.29 -13.51
CA LEU A 40 -6.60 -3.65 -14.73
C LEU A 40 -6.34 -2.15 -14.51
N TRP A 41 -7.31 -1.43 -13.95
CA TRP A 41 -7.15 0.00 -13.67
C TRP A 41 -6.08 0.28 -12.61
N SER A 42 -5.96 -0.58 -11.60
CA SER A 42 -4.88 -0.50 -10.62
C SER A 42 -3.49 -0.67 -11.25
N ASP A 43 -3.34 -1.64 -12.16
CA ASP A 43 -2.07 -1.85 -12.88
C ASP A 43 -1.73 -0.64 -13.77
N ARG A 44 -2.73 -0.09 -14.46
CA ARG A 44 -2.57 1.12 -15.28
C ARG A 44 -2.16 2.33 -14.44
N ALA A 45 -2.75 2.49 -13.25
CA ALA A 45 -2.39 3.56 -12.32
C ALA A 45 -0.91 3.48 -11.90
N ILE A 46 -0.43 2.28 -11.54
CA ILE A 46 0.98 2.03 -11.20
C ILE A 46 1.88 2.32 -12.41
N TYR A 47 1.53 1.80 -13.59
CA TYR A 47 2.30 2.01 -14.82
C TYR A 47 2.50 3.51 -15.11
N HIS A 48 1.42 4.28 -15.19
CA HIS A 48 1.48 5.71 -15.50
C HIS A 48 2.20 6.50 -14.40
N THR A 49 2.02 6.12 -13.12
CA THR A 49 2.75 6.74 -12.00
C THR A 49 4.25 6.54 -12.13
N LYS A 50 4.70 5.32 -12.48
CA LYS A 50 6.12 5.03 -12.72
C LYS A 50 6.68 5.83 -13.89
N GLN A 51 5.96 5.89 -15.02
CA GLN A 51 6.37 6.70 -16.16
C GLN A 51 6.51 8.17 -15.78
N PHE A 52 5.55 8.69 -15.02
CA PHE A 52 5.59 10.05 -14.50
C PHE A 52 6.79 10.29 -13.58
N ILE A 53 7.05 9.44 -12.59
CA ILE A 53 8.19 9.55 -11.68
C ILE A 53 9.53 9.50 -12.44
N ASN A 54 9.70 8.55 -13.36
CA ASN A 54 10.90 8.42 -14.17
C ASN A 54 11.15 9.68 -15.02
N LYS A 55 10.09 10.21 -15.65
CA LYS A 55 10.15 11.47 -16.42
C LYS A 55 10.43 12.69 -15.51
N SER A 56 9.92 12.71 -14.27
CA SER A 56 10.15 13.77 -13.27
C SER A 56 11.56 13.75 -12.67
N SER A 57 12.19 12.57 -12.54
CA SER A 57 13.55 12.40 -12.02
C SER A 57 14.60 12.96 -12.98
N SER A 58 14.37 12.80 -14.29
CA SER A 58 15.26 13.29 -15.35
C SER A 58 15.27 14.82 -15.51
N LYS A 59 14.27 15.54 -14.99
CA LYS A 59 14.08 16.98 -15.25
C LYS A 59 13.73 17.75 -13.97
N MET A 60 14.66 18.60 -13.52
CA MET A 60 14.39 19.63 -12.51
C MET A 60 13.44 20.68 -13.09
N ASN A 61 12.13 20.41 -13.05
CA ASN A 61 11.11 21.46 -13.14
C ASN A 61 10.69 21.81 -11.70
N PRO A 62 11.07 23.00 -11.18
CA PRO A 62 10.81 23.42 -9.80
C PRO A 62 9.39 23.99 -9.57
N ILE A 63 8.52 24.00 -10.59
CA ILE A 63 7.31 24.84 -10.62
C ILE A 63 6.09 24.22 -9.91
N LEU A 64 6.08 22.90 -9.66
CA LEU A 64 4.99 22.27 -8.88
C LEU A 64 5.55 21.44 -7.72
N PRO A 65 4.95 21.53 -6.51
CA PRO A 65 5.23 20.57 -5.45
C PRO A 65 4.89 19.18 -5.98
N LYS A 66 5.93 18.35 -6.10
CA LYS A 66 5.82 17.01 -6.67
C LYS A 66 5.14 16.13 -5.63
N ARG A 67 3.80 16.05 -5.64
CA ARG A 67 2.98 15.12 -4.82
C ARG A 67 3.06 13.67 -5.32
N ASN A 68 4.27 13.28 -5.67
CA ASN A 68 4.53 12.07 -6.44
C ASN A 68 4.52 10.86 -5.53
N LYS A 69 4.99 11.00 -4.29
CA LYS A 69 4.99 9.94 -3.29
C LYS A 69 3.57 9.65 -2.81
N ILE A 70 2.73 10.67 -2.62
CA ILE A 70 1.30 10.48 -2.30
C ILE A 70 0.64 9.65 -3.39
N LEU A 71 0.78 10.03 -4.66
CA LEU A 71 0.18 9.30 -5.78
C LEU A 71 0.71 7.86 -5.87
N TYR A 72 2.02 7.68 -5.71
CA TYR A 72 2.66 6.37 -5.68
C TYR A 72 2.06 5.48 -4.59
N TRP A 73 1.99 5.98 -3.35
CA TRP A 73 1.45 5.24 -2.23
C TRP A 73 -0.04 4.94 -2.39
N CYS A 74 -0.84 5.86 -2.92
CA CYS A 74 -2.24 5.57 -3.26
C CYS A 74 -2.36 4.39 -4.24
N CYS A 75 -1.48 4.30 -5.23
CA CYS A 75 -1.48 3.17 -6.18
C CYS A 75 -1.06 1.86 -5.50
N ILE A 76 -0.01 1.87 -4.66
CA ILE A 76 0.44 0.70 -3.91
C ILE A 76 -0.66 0.20 -2.96
N ILE A 77 -1.19 1.09 -2.11
CA ILE A 77 -2.28 0.80 -1.18
C ILE A 77 -3.44 0.13 -1.92
N ARG A 78 -3.86 0.71 -3.04
CA ARG A 78 -4.98 0.19 -3.82
C ARG A 78 -4.69 -1.21 -4.38
N ASN A 79 -3.53 -1.42 -4.97
CA ASN A 79 -3.15 -2.71 -5.53
C ASN A 79 -3.03 -3.80 -4.45
N THR A 80 -2.45 -3.46 -3.31
CA THR A 80 -2.33 -4.37 -2.16
C THR A 80 -3.71 -4.78 -1.66
N PHE A 81 -4.60 -3.82 -1.41
CA PHE A 81 -5.94 -4.14 -0.89
C PHE A 81 -6.79 -4.92 -1.90
N ILE A 82 -6.71 -4.60 -3.20
CA ILE A 82 -7.37 -5.42 -4.23
C ILE A 82 -6.81 -6.85 -4.21
N SER A 83 -5.49 -7.01 -4.16
CA SER A 83 -4.84 -8.32 -4.15
C SER A 83 -5.21 -9.13 -2.91
N TYR A 84 -5.26 -8.49 -1.74
CA TYR A 84 -5.70 -9.09 -0.49
C TYR A 84 -7.18 -9.49 -0.54
N ALA A 85 -8.07 -8.52 -0.76
CA ALA A 85 -9.51 -8.71 -0.68
C ALA A 85 -10.02 -9.74 -1.70
N MET A 86 -9.38 -9.79 -2.88
CA MET A 86 -9.75 -10.71 -3.95
C MET A 86 -8.96 -12.03 -3.93
N ARG A 87 -8.09 -12.25 -2.92
CA ARG A 87 -7.25 -13.45 -2.75
C ARG A 87 -6.36 -13.77 -3.96
N ARG A 88 -5.67 -12.75 -4.49
CA ARG A 88 -4.81 -12.87 -5.69
C ARG A 88 -3.37 -12.43 -5.40
N PRO A 89 -2.64 -13.12 -4.51
CA PRO A 89 -1.28 -12.73 -4.11
C PRO A 89 -0.28 -12.75 -5.28
N TYR A 90 -0.54 -13.52 -6.35
CA TYR A 90 0.30 -13.57 -7.55
C TYR A 90 0.37 -12.25 -8.32
N ARG A 91 -0.58 -11.33 -8.09
CA ARG A 91 -0.64 -10.03 -8.78
C ARG A 91 0.32 -8.99 -8.23
N LEU A 92 0.77 -9.14 -6.99
CA LEU A 92 1.80 -8.26 -6.46
C LEU A 92 3.07 -8.50 -7.27
N CYS A 93 3.42 -7.54 -8.13
CA CYS A 93 4.65 -7.60 -8.90
C CYS A 93 5.84 -7.88 -7.96
N SER A 94 6.62 -8.90 -8.32
CA SER A 94 7.69 -9.45 -7.48
C SER A 94 8.93 -8.54 -7.43
N GLU A 95 9.00 -7.51 -8.28
CA GLU A 95 10.19 -6.64 -8.45
C GLU A 95 10.05 -5.24 -7.85
N GLU A 96 8.89 -4.89 -7.29
CA GLU A 96 8.65 -3.52 -6.84
C GLU A 96 9.09 -3.33 -5.39
N MET A 97 10.41 -3.17 -5.21
CA MET A 97 10.96 -2.51 -4.03
C MET A 97 10.34 -1.12 -3.96
N SER A 98 9.78 -0.73 -2.81
CA SER A 98 9.07 0.54 -2.67
C SER A 98 10.00 1.68 -3.10
N VAL A 99 9.65 2.38 -4.18
CA VAL A 99 10.43 3.51 -4.73
C VAL A 99 10.59 4.62 -3.68
N CYS A 100 9.74 4.63 -2.67
CA CYS A 100 9.76 5.57 -1.56
C CYS A 100 9.40 4.84 -0.27
N ASP A 101 10.05 5.22 0.83
CA ASP A 101 9.69 4.83 2.20
C ASP A 101 8.34 5.46 2.62
N PRO A 102 7.48 4.80 3.45
CA PRO A 102 6.23 5.39 3.92
C PRO A 102 6.41 6.71 4.68
N GLU A 103 7.44 6.85 5.52
CA GLU A 103 7.63 8.08 6.31
C GLU A 103 7.99 9.27 5.42
N ALA A 104 8.70 9.00 4.33
CA ALA A 104 9.07 10.03 3.37
C ALA A 104 7.85 10.68 2.67
N VAL A 105 6.63 10.15 2.80
CA VAL A 105 5.40 10.77 2.29
C VAL A 105 4.94 11.95 3.15
N ARG A 106 5.31 11.99 4.44
CA ARG A 106 4.89 13.01 5.39
C ARG A 106 5.27 14.42 4.93
N SER A 107 6.47 14.57 4.35
CA SER A 107 6.95 15.87 3.88
C SER A 107 6.17 16.43 2.70
N GLU A 108 5.37 15.61 1.99
CA GLU A 108 4.50 16.10 0.92
C GLU A 108 3.25 16.83 1.44
N PHE A 109 2.95 16.71 2.74
CA PHE A 109 1.80 17.37 3.39
C PHE A 109 2.17 18.64 4.17
N GLU A 110 3.45 19.05 4.19
CA GLU A 110 3.91 20.21 4.96
C GLU A 110 3.12 21.49 4.66
N PHE A 111 2.80 21.74 3.38
CA PHE A 111 2.00 22.90 2.99
C PHE A 111 0.54 22.75 3.44
N GLU A 112 -0.08 21.58 3.30
CA GLU A 112 -1.45 21.33 3.77
C GLU A 112 -1.62 21.51 5.27
N LEU A 113 -0.55 21.27 6.05
CA LEU A 113 -0.51 21.50 7.49
C LEU A 113 -0.38 23.00 7.84
N LEU A 114 0.05 23.86 6.92
CA LEU A 114 0.19 25.30 7.13
C LEU A 114 -1.10 26.09 6.82
N PHE A 115 -1.97 25.57 5.96
CA PHE A 115 -3.25 26.22 5.59
C PHE A 115 -4.41 25.53 6.33
N HIS A 116 -5.37 26.26 6.92
CA HIS A 116 -6.39 25.68 7.82
C HIS A 116 -7.85 25.94 7.38
N ASP A 117 -8.10 26.01 6.08
CA ASP A 117 -9.38 26.52 5.57
C ASP A 117 -10.63 25.67 5.90
N TYR A 118 -10.47 24.39 6.30
CA TYR A 118 -11.60 23.44 6.46
C TYR A 118 -11.45 22.39 7.57
N SER A 119 -10.34 22.39 8.32
CA SER A 119 -10.07 21.40 9.37
C SER A 119 -9.08 21.96 10.38
N SER A 120 -9.19 21.55 11.63
CA SER A 120 -8.25 21.98 12.66
C SER A 120 -6.83 21.47 12.36
N PRO A 121 -5.77 22.15 12.86
CA PRO A 121 -4.39 21.68 12.70
C PRO A 121 -4.20 20.23 13.21
N GLY A 122 -4.86 19.88 14.31
CA GLY A 122 -4.80 18.54 14.91
C GLY A 122 -5.45 17.47 14.02
N GLU A 123 -6.62 17.77 13.44
CA GLU A 123 -7.30 16.88 12.49
C GLU A 123 -6.45 16.60 11.26
N LYS A 124 -5.82 17.63 10.69
CA LYS A 124 -4.96 17.46 9.51
C LYS A 124 -3.74 16.60 9.82
N LEU A 125 -3.11 16.84 10.96
CA LEU A 125 -1.99 16.02 11.40
C LEU A 125 -2.44 14.56 11.55
N ARG A 126 -3.61 14.30 12.15
CA ARG A 126 -4.16 12.95 12.27
C ARG A 126 -4.44 12.30 10.91
N MET A 127 -5.00 13.03 9.95
CA MET A 127 -5.21 12.51 8.60
C MET A 127 -3.89 12.12 7.90
N VAL A 128 -2.81 12.88 8.14
CA VAL A 128 -1.48 12.55 7.64
C VAL A 128 -0.94 11.28 8.32
N GLU A 129 -1.05 11.17 9.65
CA GLU A 129 -0.66 9.95 10.39
C GLU A 129 -1.43 8.70 9.94
N ASP A 130 -2.75 8.83 9.77
CA ASP A 130 -3.61 7.77 9.26
C ASP A 130 -3.12 7.31 7.88
N PHE A 131 -2.84 8.26 6.98
CA PHE A 131 -2.36 7.94 5.64
C PHE A 131 -1.00 7.23 5.67
N VAL A 132 -0.05 7.70 6.47
CA VAL A 132 1.28 7.07 6.64
C VAL A 132 1.13 5.65 7.22
N THR A 133 0.28 5.48 8.23
CA THR A 133 -0.03 4.17 8.82
C THR A 133 -0.61 3.21 7.78
N ILE A 134 -1.52 3.68 6.92
CA ILE A 134 -2.08 2.87 5.83
C ILE A 134 -0.99 2.49 4.81
N CYS A 135 -0.04 3.38 4.52
CA CYS A 135 1.12 3.05 3.66
C CYS A 135 1.97 1.92 4.27
N LYS A 136 2.29 2.01 5.57
CA LYS A 136 3.03 0.97 6.31
C LYS A 136 2.28 -0.36 6.29
N LEU A 137 0.98 -0.33 6.58
CA LEU A 137 0.11 -1.50 6.56
C LEU A 137 0.07 -2.16 5.17
N ALA A 138 -0.08 -1.37 4.11
CA ALA A 138 -0.05 -1.90 2.74
C ALA A 138 1.31 -2.52 2.39
N ASN A 139 2.41 -1.96 2.88
CA ASN A 139 3.74 -2.53 2.66
C ASN A 139 3.90 -3.89 3.36
N ASN A 140 3.57 -3.97 4.65
CA ASN A 140 3.63 -5.22 5.41
C ASN A 140 2.67 -6.28 4.84
N LEU A 141 1.43 -5.90 4.51
CA LEU A 141 0.46 -6.81 3.89
C LEU A 141 0.92 -7.33 2.53
N SER A 142 1.61 -6.50 1.75
CA SER A 142 2.22 -6.93 0.48
C SER A 142 3.32 -7.97 0.71
N SER A 143 4.14 -7.80 1.76
CA SER A 143 5.17 -8.77 2.16
C SER A 143 4.56 -10.10 2.58
N ILE A 144 3.51 -10.07 3.42
CA ILE A 144 2.75 -11.27 3.82
C ILE A 144 2.21 -12.01 2.60
N LEU A 145 1.52 -11.30 1.70
CA LEU A 145 0.93 -11.90 0.49
C LEU A 145 1.99 -12.50 -0.43
N ARG A 146 3.17 -11.88 -0.55
CA ARG A 146 4.30 -12.45 -1.30
C ARG A 146 4.86 -13.71 -0.64
N SER A 147 4.98 -13.72 0.68
CA SER A 147 5.36 -14.92 1.44
C SER A 147 4.33 -16.03 1.26
N GLN A 148 3.03 -15.74 1.35
CA GLN A 148 1.97 -16.72 1.09
C GLN A 148 2.02 -17.27 -0.34
N ARG A 149 2.29 -16.41 -1.33
CA ARG A 149 2.49 -16.84 -2.72
C ARG A 149 3.58 -17.90 -2.83
N SER A 150 4.77 -17.65 -2.27
CA SER A 150 5.89 -18.59 -2.38
C SER A 150 5.62 -19.91 -1.66
N LEU A 151 4.78 -19.89 -0.61
CA LEU A 151 4.31 -21.10 0.07
C LEU A 151 3.38 -21.94 -0.81
N VAL A 152 2.33 -21.33 -1.38
CA VAL A 152 1.31 -22.05 -2.16
C VAL A 152 1.92 -22.68 -3.41
N PHE A 153 2.70 -21.92 -4.19
CA PHE A 153 3.31 -22.45 -5.41
C PHE A 153 4.47 -23.44 -5.15
N GLY A 154 5.02 -23.46 -3.94
CA GLY A 154 6.04 -24.45 -3.54
C GLY A 154 5.45 -25.80 -3.12
N ILE A 155 4.16 -25.86 -2.81
CA ILE A 155 3.44 -27.09 -2.44
C ILE A 155 2.95 -27.81 -3.72
N ASP A 156 2.37 -27.07 -4.67
CA ASP A 156 1.80 -27.63 -5.91
C ASP A 156 2.84 -28.35 -6.81
N TRP A 157 4.11 -27.95 -6.78
CA TRP A 157 5.17 -28.60 -7.59
C TRP A 157 5.71 -29.91 -7.01
N ARG A 158 5.38 -30.28 -5.77
CA ARG A 158 5.90 -31.51 -5.13
C ARG A 158 4.96 -32.71 -5.24
N SER A 159 3.81 -32.58 -5.89
CA SER A 159 2.73 -33.59 -5.84
C SER A 159 2.81 -34.72 -6.88
N GLU A 160 3.91 -34.90 -7.64
CA GLU A 160 3.96 -35.90 -8.72
C GLU A 160 5.18 -36.84 -8.76
N GLU A 161 5.90 -37.06 -7.64
CA GLU A 161 6.91 -38.14 -7.61
C GLU A 161 6.50 -39.29 -6.66
N PRO A 162 6.48 -40.56 -7.14
CA PRO A 162 6.13 -41.71 -6.32
C PRO A 162 7.20 -41.98 -5.26
N GLU A 163 6.73 -42.15 -4.03
CA GLU A 163 7.48 -42.24 -2.78
C GLU A 163 8.57 -43.34 -2.77
N SER A 164 9.81 -42.95 -2.47
CA SER A 164 10.82 -43.84 -1.87
C SER A 164 10.85 -43.64 -0.34
N PRO A 165 11.07 -44.69 0.47
CA PRO A 165 10.86 -44.61 1.90
C PRO A 165 11.98 -43.84 2.61
N VAL A 166 11.55 -42.84 3.38
CA VAL A 166 12.12 -42.43 4.68
C VAL A 166 13.60 -42.02 4.68
N THR A 167 13.84 -40.79 4.24
CA THR A 167 14.70 -39.86 4.98
C THR A 167 13.97 -38.53 5.04
N THR A 168 13.21 -38.28 6.12
CA THR A 168 12.65 -36.95 6.39
C THR A 168 13.83 -36.00 6.50
N ASN A 169 14.04 -35.26 5.42
CA ASN A 169 15.30 -34.63 5.08
C ASN A 169 15.44 -33.39 5.98
N ASN A 170 16.53 -33.23 6.74
CA ASN A 170 16.75 -32.07 7.61
C ASN A 170 16.48 -30.73 6.88
N ASN A 171 16.68 -30.70 5.56
CA ASN A 171 16.35 -29.59 4.67
C ASN A 171 14.87 -29.17 4.68
N GLU A 172 13.92 -30.10 4.82
CA GLU A 172 12.48 -29.79 4.86
C GLU A 172 12.09 -29.15 6.18
N LEU A 173 12.65 -29.64 7.29
CA LEU A 173 12.47 -29.02 8.61
C LEU A 173 13.06 -27.61 8.64
N HIS A 174 14.27 -27.41 8.13
CA HIS A 174 14.88 -26.08 8.01
C HIS A 174 14.04 -25.14 7.13
N GLN A 175 13.48 -25.65 6.03
CA GLN A 175 12.61 -24.86 5.18
C GLN A 175 11.29 -24.49 5.87
N CYS A 176 10.70 -25.41 6.64
CA CYS A 176 9.49 -25.16 7.43
C CYS A 176 9.74 -24.12 8.53
N LEU A 177 10.84 -24.26 9.27
CA LEU A 177 11.25 -23.29 10.30
C LEU A 177 11.51 -21.90 9.72
N ALA A 178 12.19 -21.79 8.59
CA ALA A 178 12.41 -20.51 7.92
C ALA A 178 11.10 -19.83 7.52
N LYS A 179 10.12 -20.61 7.04
CA LYS A 179 8.77 -20.12 6.69
C LYS A 179 8.01 -19.64 7.93
N TYR A 180 8.04 -20.41 9.02
CA TYR A 180 7.40 -20.05 10.29
C TYR A 180 8.00 -18.78 10.88
N LEU A 181 9.33 -18.68 10.94
CA LEU A 181 10.03 -17.48 11.40
C LEU A 181 9.71 -16.26 10.54
N GLY A 182 9.57 -16.45 9.22
CA GLY A 182 9.12 -15.39 8.32
C GLY A 182 7.70 -14.90 8.62
N ALA A 183 6.76 -15.81 8.88
CA ALA A 183 5.39 -15.46 9.27
C ALA A 183 5.36 -14.74 10.63
N ALA A 184 6.07 -15.27 11.64
CA ALA A 184 6.17 -14.67 12.97
C ALA A 184 6.79 -13.25 12.92
N LYS A 185 7.76 -13.02 12.04
CA LYS A 185 8.32 -11.68 11.80
C LYS A 185 7.24 -10.71 11.30
N HIS A 186 6.47 -11.10 10.29
CA HIS A 186 5.40 -10.24 9.75
C HIS A 186 4.31 -9.96 10.78
N GLU A 187 3.99 -10.94 11.62
CA GLU A 187 3.05 -10.81 12.74
C GLU A 187 3.55 -9.81 13.79
N SER A 188 4.84 -9.90 14.19
CA SER A 188 5.48 -8.93 15.09
C SER A 188 5.41 -7.51 14.53
N GLU A 189 5.75 -7.33 13.25
CA GLU A 189 5.68 -6.02 12.58
C GLU A 189 4.24 -5.45 12.55
N LEU A 190 3.22 -6.30 12.40
CA LEU A 190 1.82 -5.86 12.48
C LEU A 190 1.41 -5.46 13.89
N LEU A 191 1.87 -6.17 14.91
CA LEU A 191 1.61 -5.84 16.32
C LEU A 191 2.30 -4.53 16.71
N GLU A 192 3.56 -4.36 16.33
CA GLU A 192 4.29 -3.11 16.54
C GLU A 192 3.59 -1.92 15.86
N LEU A 193 3.13 -2.11 14.61
CA LEU A 193 2.38 -1.08 13.90
C LEU A 193 1.04 -0.75 14.57
N LYS A 194 0.37 -1.76 15.14
CA LYS A 194 -0.87 -1.58 15.90
C LYS A 194 -0.60 -0.74 17.15
N ASP A 195 0.42 -1.09 17.92
CA ASP A 195 0.79 -0.39 19.14
C ASP A 195 1.22 1.05 18.84
N GLU A 196 2.02 1.27 17.79
CA GLU A 196 2.39 2.61 17.29
C GLU A 196 1.14 3.45 16.96
N TYR A 197 0.14 2.85 16.31
CA TYR A 197 -1.10 3.52 15.96
C TYR A 197 -1.98 3.84 17.17
N GLU A 198 -2.11 2.90 18.12
CA GLU A 198 -2.84 3.12 19.37
C GLU A 198 -2.21 4.24 20.20
N ASP A 199 -0.88 4.28 20.29
CA ASP A 199 -0.19 5.35 21.00
C ASP A 199 -0.44 6.70 20.32
N LYS A 200 -0.26 6.79 19.00
CA LYS A 200 -0.51 8.02 18.23
C LYS A 200 -1.95 8.53 18.38
N THR A 201 -2.93 7.63 18.37
CA THR A 201 -4.34 8.01 18.51
C THR A 201 -4.66 8.52 19.92
N ARG A 202 -4.09 7.92 20.98
CA ARG A 202 -4.25 8.38 22.37
C ARG A 202 -3.72 9.80 22.61
N PHE A 203 -2.59 10.17 22.00
CA PHE A 203 -2.03 11.53 22.14
C PHE A 203 -2.81 12.59 21.37
N MET A 204 -3.69 12.19 20.45
CA MET A 204 -4.41 13.10 19.58
C MET A 204 -5.87 13.34 19.98
N GLU A 205 -6.42 12.67 21.00
CA GLU A 205 -7.84 12.81 21.37
C GLU A 205 -8.26 14.28 21.57
N PRO A 206 -9.27 14.78 20.83
CA PRO A 206 -9.70 16.16 20.96
C PRO A 206 -10.64 16.25 22.15
N ARG A 207 -10.42 17.22 23.05
CA ARG A 207 -11.31 17.46 24.20
C ARG A 207 -12.73 17.86 23.80
N ASP A 208 -12.94 18.31 22.55
CA ASP A 208 -14.23 18.71 22.02
C ASP A 208 -14.26 18.44 20.49
N THR A 209 -14.87 17.35 20.00
CA THR A 209 -15.10 17.13 18.54
C THR A 209 -16.44 16.46 18.25
N GLU A 210 -17.01 16.81 17.10
CA GLU A 210 -18.35 16.42 16.64
C GLU A 210 -18.51 14.91 16.46
N HIS A 211 -19.71 14.41 16.80
CA HIS A 211 -20.10 12.97 16.82
C HIS A 211 -19.78 12.20 15.51
N ASN A 212 -19.77 12.87 14.36
CA ASN A 212 -19.44 12.25 13.07
C ASN A 212 -17.96 11.89 12.92
N GLU A 213 -17.06 12.63 13.57
CA GLU A 213 -15.62 12.44 13.46
C GLU A 213 -15.12 11.29 14.35
N GLU A 214 -15.73 11.17 15.53
CA GLU A 214 -15.54 10.02 16.42
C GLU A 214 -15.93 8.71 15.70
N MET A 215 -17.04 8.74 14.96
CA MET A 215 -17.51 7.59 14.17
C MET A 215 -16.54 7.22 13.05
N LEU A 216 -16.03 8.20 12.28
CA LEU A 216 -15.04 7.96 11.22
C LEU A 216 -13.72 7.43 11.77
N THR A 217 -13.24 7.98 12.89
CA THR A 217 -12.03 7.52 13.57
C THR A 217 -12.19 6.08 14.06
N LYS A 218 -13.34 5.76 14.69
CA LYS A 218 -13.69 4.39 15.09
C LYS A 218 -13.77 3.45 13.89
N MET A 219 -14.34 3.88 12.77
CA MET A 219 -14.46 3.05 11.57
C MET A 219 -13.08 2.77 10.92
N ARG A 220 -12.17 3.76 10.92
CA ARG A 220 -10.78 3.61 10.46
C ARG A 220 -9.99 2.67 11.36
N SER A 221 -10.02 2.92 12.66
CA SER A 221 -9.41 2.06 13.69
C SER A 221 -9.95 0.63 13.59
N TYR A 222 -11.27 0.45 13.49
CA TYR A 222 -11.89 -0.87 13.33
C TYR A 222 -11.47 -1.57 12.04
N THR A 223 -11.35 -0.84 10.93
CA THR A 223 -10.88 -1.41 9.65
C THR A 223 -9.44 -1.89 9.76
N ILE A 224 -8.56 -1.09 10.37
CA ILE A 224 -7.16 -1.47 10.62
C ILE A 224 -7.10 -2.67 11.57
N HIS A 225 -7.83 -2.65 12.68
CA HIS A 225 -7.90 -3.78 13.61
C HIS A 225 -8.44 -5.06 12.96
N LEU A 226 -9.47 -4.96 12.12
CA LEU A 226 -10.05 -6.13 11.44
C LEU A 226 -9.07 -6.72 10.43
N ILE A 227 -8.31 -5.88 9.73
CA ILE A 227 -7.22 -6.33 8.85
C ILE A 227 -6.13 -7.01 9.67
N ILE A 228 -5.70 -6.43 10.78
CA ILE A 228 -4.64 -7.01 11.63
C ILE A 228 -5.11 -8.34 12.25
N TYR A 229 -6.29 -8.36 12.87
CA TYR A 229 -6.84 -9.52 13.55
C TYR A 229 -7.06 -10.72 12.61
N VAL A 230 -7.55 -10.48 11.39
CA VAL A 230 -7.74 -11.54 10.39
C VAL A 230 -6.40 -12.15 9.92
N ASN A 231 -5.30 -11.39 10.00
CA ASN A 231 -3.96 -11.86 9.60
C ASN A 231 -3.15 -12.46 10.76
N VAL A 232 -3.43 -12.10 12.02
CA VAL A 232 -2.75 -12.61 13.23
C VAL A 232 -3.38 -13.93 13.72
N VAL A 233 -4.71 -14.12 13.55
CA VAL A 233 -5.45 -15.26 14.14
C VAL A 233 -5.62 -16.44 13.16
N ARG A 234 -4.71 -16.64 12.20
CA ARG A 234 -4.77 -17.77 11.26
C ARG A 234 -3.43 -18.45 11.02
#